data_AF-A0AAD7DJT6-F1
#
_entry.id   AF-A0AAD7DJT6-F1
#
_cell.length_a   1.000
_cell.length_b   1.000
_cell.length_c   1.000
_cell.angle_alpha   90.00
_cell.angle_beta   90.00
_cell.angle_gamma   90.00
#
_symmetry.space_group_name_H-M   'P 1'
#
loop_
_entity.id
_entity.type
_entity.pdbx_description
1 polymer ?
#
loop_
_entity_poly.entity_id
_entity_poly.type
_entity_poly.pdbx_seq_one_letter_code
_entity_poly.pdbx_strand_id
1 'polypeptide(L)'
;PDDDLFPRHEVEAEPELFRLVHIYTVYPPAWLLHAMQAIKAAFPNDSFEVILRSSNKSPARWYIKCLDCPGKLYSPGPGNTLENYKVHLKNRLHRQRVNDRMESQIV
;
A
#
# COMPACT_ATOMS: atom_id res chain seq x y z
N PRO A 1 45.54 7.11 39.83
CA PRO A 1 44.89 7.17 38.52
C PRO A 1 44.27 5.80 38.23
N ASP A 2 43.18 5.48 38.93
CA ASP A 2 41.82 5.91 38.57
C ASP A 2 41.49 5.36 37.17
N ASP A 3 40.86 4.20 37.11
CA ASP A 3 39.40 4.00 37.15
C ASP A 3 38.75 4.26 35.78
N ASP A 4 37.59 3.64 35.63
CA ASP A 4 36.63 3.79 34.53
C ASP A 4 36.90 3.00 33.24
N LEU A 5 36.40 1.76 33.13
CA LEU A 5 35.00 1.33 32.96
C LEU A 5 34.55 1.29 31.49
N PHE A 6 34.63 0.08 30.90
CA PHE A 6 33.62 -0.56 30.02
C PHE A 6 33.13 0.20 28.75
N PRO A 7 32.27 -0.40 27.89
CA PRO A 7 32.04 -1.81 27.56
C PRO A 7 32.14 -2.09 26.04
N ARG A 8 32.39 -3.37 25.72
CA ARG A 8 31.52 -4.25 24.91
C ARG A 8 30.57 -3.53 23.93
N HIS A 9 30.71 -3.83 22.64
CA HIS A 9 29.63 -4.14 21.68
C HIS A 9 30.25 -4.07 20.29
N GLU A 10 30.58 -5.23 19.75
CA GLU A 10 29.77 -5.85 18.71
C GLU A 10 30.34 -5.48 17.35
N VAL A 11 30.96 -6.47 16.73
CA VAL A 11 31.01 -6.54 15.26
C VAL A 11 29.59 -6.87 14.82
N GLU A 12 28.65 -5.97 15.10
CA GLU A 12 27.24 -6.14 14.82
C GLU A 12 27.03 -5.84 13.34
N ALA A 13 26.75 -6.92 12.62
CA ALA A 13 25.59 -6.97 11.74
C ALA A 13 25.35 -5.74 10.84
N GLU A 14 26.21 -5.54 9.84
CA GLU A 14 25.89 -4.64 8.72
C GLU A 14 25.54 -5.35 7.38
N PRO A 15 24.75 -6.46 7.35
CA PRO A 15 23.95 -6.81 6.17
C PRO A 15 22.53 -6.21 6.21
N GLU A 16 22.10 -5.61 7.34
CA GLU A 16 20.74 -5.07 7.50
C GLU A 16 20.56 -3.69 6.85
N LEU A 17 21.59 -2.84 6.74
CA LEU A 17 21.42 -1.52 6.11
C LEU A 17 21.09 -1.59 4.61
N PHE A 18 21.60 -2.59 3.89
CA PHE A 18 21.26 -2.77 2.47
C PHE A 18 19.82 -3.26 2.27
N ARG A 19 19.28 -4.01 3.25
CA ARG A 19 17.85 -4.27 3.35
C ARG A 19 17.10 -2.99 3.70
N LEU A 20 17.52 -2.22 4.70
CA LEU A 20 16.88 -0.96 5.12
C LEU A 20 16.72 0.06 3.99
N VAL A 21 17.71 0.26 3.12
CA VAL A 21 17.57 1.23 2.01
C VAL A 21 16.50 0.83 0.98
N HIS A 22 16.24 -0.47 0.79
CA HIS A 22 15.13 -0.95 -0.06
C HIS A 22 13.75 -0.84 0.62
N ILE A 23 13.69 -0.77 1.95
CA ILE A 23 12.45 -0.60 2.73
C ILE A 23 12.11 0.87 2.97
N TYR A 24 13.08 1.79 2.86
CA TYR A 24 12.89 3.21 3.17
C TYR A 24 12.44 4.10 1.99
N THR A 25 12.21 3.58 0.78
CA THR A 25 11.84 4.43 -0.39
C THR A 25 10.55 4.06 -1.12
N VAL A 26 9.72 3.16 -0.57
CA VAL A 26 8.38 2.84 -1.12
C VAL A 26 7.27 3.36 -0.19
N TYR A 27 7.48 4.51 0.44
CA TYR A 27 6.41 5.18 1.17
C TYR A 27 5.48 5.88 0.18
N PRO A 28 4.18 5.55 0.15
CA PRO A 28 3.23 6.28 -0.68
C PRO A 28 3.21 7.75 -0.23
N PRO A 29 3.12 8.71 -1.16
CA PRO A 29 3.08 10.12 -0.80
C PRO A 29 1.90 10.40 0.12
N ALA A 30 2.04 11.39 1.02
CA ALA A 30 1.06 11.67 2.07
C ALA A 30 -0.38 11.81 1.53
N TRP A 31 -0.56 12.45 0.36
CA TRP A 31 -1.87 12.59 -0.27
C TRP A 31 -2.50 11.22 -0.62
N LEU A 32 -1.70 10.25 -1.06
CA LEU A 32 -2.17 8.93 -1.44
C LEU A 32 -2.57 8.15 -0.20
N LEU A 33 -1.79 8.30 0.88
CA LEU A 33 -2.12 7.73 2.17
C LEU A 33 -3.45 8.28 2.72
N HIS A 34 -3.65 9.60 2.68
CA HIS A 34 -4.93 10.21 3.07
C HIS A 34 -6.09 9.74 2.19
N ALA A 35 -5.88 9.64 0.87
CA ALA A 35 -6.92 9.18 -0.04
C ALA A 35 -7.27 7.70 0.21
N MET A 36 -6.28 6.85 0.50
CA MET A 36 -6.50 5.46 0.90
C MET A 36 -7.28 5.36 2.20
N GLN A 37 -6.92 6.15 3.22
CA GLN A 37 -7.63 6.20 4.49
C GLN A 37 -9.09 6.62 4.30
N ALA A 38 -9.34 7.67 3.52
CA ALA A 38 -10.69 8.13 3.22
C ALA A 38 -11.53 7.04 2.52
N ILE A 39 -10.92 6.28 1.60
CA ILE A 39 -11.61 5.17 0.94
C ILE A 39 -11.86 4.01 1.90
N LYS A 40 -10.88 3.59 2.71
CA LYS A 40 -11.07 2.54 3.71
C LYS A 40 -12.15 2.90 4.74
N ALA A 41 -12.22 4.17 5.14
CA ALA A 41 -13.26 4.66 6.05
C ALA A 41 -14.67 4.62 5.42
N ALA A 42 -14.78 4.98 4.13
CA ALA A 42 -16.06 4.93 3.42
C ALA A 42 -16.49 3.49 3.05
N PHE A 43 -15.53 2.60 2.86
CA PHE A 43 -15.71 1.25 2.31
C PHE A 43 -14.86 0.23 3.08
N PRO A 44 -15.23 -0.09 4.34
CA PRO A 44 -14.42 -0.96 5.21
C PRO A 44 -14.36 -2.40 4.73
N ASN A 45 -15.38 -2.84 3.98
CA ASN A 45 -15.51 -4.20 3.47
C ASN A 45 -14.79 -4.42 2.15
N ASP A 46 -14.28 -3.36 1.52
CA ASP A 46 -13.68 -3.42 0.20
C ASP A 46 -12.15 -3.59 0.34
N SER A 47 -11.58 -4.57 -0.36
CA SER A 47 -10.15 -4.87 -0.26
C SER A 47 -9.39 -4.38 -1.48
N PHE A 48 -8.39 -3.55 -1.25
CA PHE A 48 -7.55 -2.97 -2.28
C PHE A 48 -6.12 -2.73 -1.80
N GLU A 49 -5.21 -2.71 -2.77
CA GLU A 49 -3.78 -2.57 -2.55
C GLU A 49 -3.23 -1.47 -3.44
N VAL A 50 -2.20 -0.78 -2.96
CA VAL A 50 -1.47 0.24 -3.72
C VAL A 50 -0.10 -0.29 -4.08
N ILE A 51 0.22 -0.29 -5.36
CA ILE A 51 1.41 -0.91 -5.93
C ILE A 51 2.18 0.15 -6.70
N LEU A 52 3.47 0.31 -6.39
CA LEU A 52 4.38 1.10 -7.21
C LEU A 52 4.89 0.21 -8.34
N ARG A 53 4.60 0.58 -9.60
CA ARG A 53 5.17 -0.09 -10.76
C ARG A 53 6.17 0.82 -11.43
N SER A 54 7.41 0.37 -11.47
CA SER A 54 8.49 0.96 -12.27
C SER A 54 8.82 0.00 -13.42
N SER A 55 9.09 0.52 -14.61
CA SER A 55 9.51 -0.26 -15.77
C SER A 55 10.68 0.44 -16.45
N ASN A 56 11.58 -0.31 -17.11
CA ASN A 56 12.73 0.29 -17.79
C ASN A 56 12.37 1.37 -18.83
N LYS A 57 11.12 1.39 -19.32
CA LYS A 57 10.62 2.35 -20.31
C LYS A 57 9.75 3.47 -19.72
N SER A 58 9.45 3.46 -18.42
CA SER A 58 8.51 4.42 -17.84
C SER A 58 8.84 4.73 -16.38
N PRO A 59 8.70 6.01 -15.96
CA PRO A 59 8.92 6.39 -14.58
C PRO A 59 8.00 5.61 -13.64
N ALA A 60 8.47 5.37 -12.42
CA ALA A 60 7.70 4.68 -11.39
C ALA A 60 6.36 5.40 -11.13
N ARG A 61 5.26 4.66 -11.24
CA ARG A 61 3.91 5.17 -11.03
C ARG A 61 3.15 4.30 -10.04
N TRP A 62 2.40 4.96 -9.16
CA TRP A 62 1.51 4.30 -8.22
C TRP A 62 0.24 3.84 -8.93
N TYR A 63 -0.22 2.64 -8.60
CA TYR A 63 -1.46 2.05 -9.09
C TYR A 63 -2.26 1.48 -7.93
N ILE A 64 -3.59 1.48 -8.05
CA ILE A 64 -4.49 0.82 -7.11
C ILE A 64 -5.03 -0.45 -7.74
N LYS A 65 -4.85 -1.57 -7.07
CA LYS A 65 -5.37 -2.87 -7.44
C LYS A 65 -6.53 -3.22 -6.53
N CYS A 66 -7.69 -3.53 -7.12
CA CYS A 66 -8.78 -4.15 -6.39
C CYS A 66 -8.47 -5.63 -6.17
N LEU A 67 -8.66 -6.13 -4.95
CA LEU A 67 -8.46 -7.55 -4.63
C LEU A 67 -9.73 -8.36 -4.87
N ASP A 68 -10.89 -7.72 -4.84
CA ASP A 68 -12.19 -8.34 -5.09
C ASP A 68 -12.54 -8.45 -6.58
N CYS A 69 -11.91 -7.62 -7.41
CA CYS A 69 -12.13 -7.61 -8.86
C CYS A 69 -10.86 -8.03 -9.61
N PRO A 70 -10.92 -9.07 -10.46
CA PRO A 70 -9.76 -9.49 -11.22
C PRO A 70 -9.37 -8.44 -12.28
N GLY A 71 -8.07 -8.18 -12.37
CA GLY A 71 -7.43 -7.66 -13.58
C GLY A 71 -7.40 -6.15 -13.80
N LYS A 72 -8.10 -5.33 -13.01
CA LYS A 72 -8.11 -3.87 -13.24
C LYS A 72 -7.20 -3.10 -12.27
N LEU A 73 -6.18 -2.48 -12.84
CA LEU A 73 -5.34 -1.49 -12.16
C LEU A 73 -5.86 -0.10 -12.46
N TYR A 74 -6.03 0.69 -11.41
CA TYR A 74 -6.45 2.08 -11.51
C TYR A 74 -5.26 3.00 -11.28
N SER A 75 -5.11 4.00 -12.13
CA SER A 75 -4.17 5.09 -11.88
C SER A 75 -4.82 6.08 -10.90
N PRO A 76 -4.10 6.60 -9.89
CA PRO A 76 -4.60 7.72 -9.12
C PRO A 76 -4.86 8.91 -10.05
N GLY A 77 -5.97 9.61 -9.82
CA GLY A 77 -6.45 10.67 -10.71
C GLY A 77 -5.59 11.94 -10.64
N PRO A 78 -5.71 12.83 -11.65
CA PRO A 78 -5.15 14.17 -11.55
C PRO A 78 -5.74 14.90 -10.35
N GLY A 79 -4.92 15.64 -9.61
CA GLY A 79 -5.36 16.34 -8.39
C GLY A 79 -5.17 15.55 -7.09
N ASN A 80 -4.36 14.49 -7.10
CA ASN A 80 -4.04 13.70 -5.90
C ASN A 80 -5.28 13.07 -5.24
N THR A 81 -6.25 12.63 -6.06
CA THR A 81 -7.47 11.98 -5.57
C THR A 81 -7.67 10.59 -6.16
N LEU A 82 -8.53 9.82 -5.49
CA LEU A 82 -8.97 8.49 -5.90
C LEU A 82 -10.43 8.50 -6.38
N GLU A 83 -10.94 9.62 -6.90
CA GLU A 83 -12.34 9.75 -7.30
C GLU A 83 -12.75 8.77 -8.39
N ASN A 84 -11.90 8.56 -9.41
CA ASN A 84 -12.13 7.56 -10.43
C ASN A 84 -12.25 6.14 -9.84
N TYR A 85 -11.49 5.87 -8.77
CA TYR A 85 -11.57 4.59 -8.07
C TYR A 85 -12.85 4.47 -7.23
N LYS A 86 -13.36 5.57 -6.65
CA LYS A 86 -14.65 5.55 -5.94
C LYS A 86 -15.81 5.12 -6.83
N VAL A 87 -15.80 5.47 -8.12
CA VAL A 87 -16.82 5.01 -9.08
C VAL A 87 -16.79 3.48 -9.22
N HIS A 88 -15.59 2.89 -9.26
CA HIS A 88 -15.44 1.44 -9.29
C HIS A 88 -16.02 0.78 -8.02
N LEU A 89 -15.76 1.35 -6.85
CA LEU A 89 -16.30 0.84 -5.59
C LEU A 89 -17.83 0.93 -5.51
N LYS A 90 -18.44 1.91 -6.16
CA LYS A 90 -19.91 2.04 -6.25
C LYS A 90 -20.54 1.12 -7.30
N ASN A 91 -19.74 0.46 -8.14
CA ASN A 91 -20.26 -0.40 -9.18
C ASN A 91 -20.96 -1.63 -8.60
N ARG A 92 -22.15 -1.97 -9.12
CA ARG A 92 -22.99 -3.07 -8.61
C ARG A 92 -22.27 -4.42 -8.64
N LEU A 93 -21.53 -4.68 -9.72
CA LEU A 93 -20.80 -5.94 -9.90
C LEU A 93 -19.65 -6.10 -8.86
N HIS A 94 -18.98 -5.00 -8.51
CA HIS A 94 -17.96 -5.02 -7.46
C HIS A 94 -18.59 -5.31 -6.10
N ARG A 95 -19.69 -4.62 -5.77
CA ARG A 95 -20.44 -4.83 -4.52
C ARG A 95 -20.93 -6.26 -4.37
N GLN A 96 -21.42 -6.87 -5.44
CA GLN A 96 -21.82 -8.27 -5.43
C GLN A 96 -20.66 -9.19 -5.07
N ARG A 97 -19.50 -9.03 -5.71
CA ARG A 97 -18.30 -9.85 -5.38
C ARG A 97 -17.82 -9.66 -3.95
N VAL A 98 -17.85 -8.41 -3.45
CA VAL A 98 -17.52 -8.13 -2.05
C VAL A 98 -18.49 -8.85 -1.11
N ASN A 99 -19.79 -8.82 -1.40
CA ASN A 99 -20.79 -9.51 -0.60
C ASN A 99 -20.62 -11.02 -0.64
N ASP A 100 -20.45 -11.62 -1.83
CA ASP A 100 -20.23 -13.06 -2.00
C ASP A 100 -18.99 -13.52 -1.22
N ARG A 101 -17.92 -12.72 -1.24
CA ARG A 101 -16.71 -12.97 -0.43
C ARG A 101 -16.99 -12.89 1.06
N MET A 102 -17.69 -11.84 1.51
CA MET A 102 -18.02 -11.67 2.93
C MET A 102 -18.92 -12.80 3.44
N GLU A 103 -19.88 -13.23 2.63
CA GLU A 103 -20.74 -14.38 2.92
C GLU A 103 -19.91 -15.68 3.00
N SER A 104 -18.97 -15.87 2.07
CA SER A 104 -18.08 -17.03 2.06
C SER A 104 -17.07 -17.07 3.22
N GLN A 105 -16.81 -15.95 3.90
CA GLN A 105 -15.90 -15.89 5.07
C GLN A 105 -16.59 -16.22 6.40
N ILE A 106 -17.92 -16.30 6.42
CA ILE A 106 -18.71 -16.51 7.65
C ILE A 106 -19.18 -17.98 7.79
N VAL A 107 -18.97 -18.81 6.75
CA VAL A 107 -19.35 -20.24 6.72
C VAL A 107 -18.21 -21.16 7.09
#